data_AF-A0AA86RGG9-F1
#
_entry.id   AF-A0AA86RGG9-F1
#
_cell.length_a   1.000
_cell.length_b   1.000
_cell.length_c   1.000
_cell.angle_alpha   90.00
_cell.angle_beta   90.00
_cell.angle_gamma   90.00
#
_symmetry.space_group_name_H-M   'P 1'
#
loop_
_entity.id
_entity.type
_entity.pdbx_description
1 polymer ?
#
loop_
_entity_poly.entity_id
_entity_poly.type
_entity_poly.pdbx_seq_one_letter_code
_entity_poly.pdbx_strand_id
1 'polypeptide(L)'
;MQQDPLNLLDEFSTLAKAIVDHGNQIVSANMEQLKRYIETYEDMKNNEQSQLSFLKDLRQSVKDLRGDISKITKIAEQQRSEISDLQLQLFLAKKQVTSLTDYTADLTAKNDDLRKLVYKYDFQLKSKDQQLQQSQRIVHDREITFFEQQRDTQQQIHQLEETTTQQLTQLREQLHDVNERNHVLTKQLDDVYKRTEISAAEHNNQFKDLNTDFTKQLNMQVEQITELNKTILDLKEKIRITEESLLRSESEHKSLQITFQNYRSNQEHLVLDLKEQNQSYINNNNTFTLETSEGKPPAQHESKKELQINDEESRKKLTQIQILLRGNEKQLSEKQQLINKLINERQKLESRNTYLEQKILNRPESMQQVGERVSVDPQLINEQKKLILNQKITIQELKEEIKQLQSRTNEAIEAENAQLHSDITKWKMKAQSFEKEALDKKLEISLMSSIKTKQARLPVLSK
;
A
#
# COMPACT_ATOMS: atom_id res chain seq x y z
N MET A 1 119.00 151.02 62.78
CA MET A 1 119.45 151.23 61.38
C MET A 1 120.75 150.49 61.21
N GLN A 2 121.01 149.96 60.01
CA GLN A 2 121.68 148.66 59.81
C GLN A 2 120.83 147.51 60.36
N GLN A 3 120.55 146.56 59.48
CA GLN A 3 120.39 145.14 59.78
C GLN A 3 121.19 144.42 58.69
N ASP A 4 121.76 143.27 59.02
CA ASP A 4 122.87 142.68 58.27
C ASP A 4 122.45 142.14 56.88
N PRO A 5 123.29 142.26 55.82
CA PRO A 5 123.08 141.51 54.58
C PRO A 5 123.07 139.98 54.77
N LEU A 6 123.62 139.47 55.88
CA LEU A 6 123.46 138.08 56.32
C LEU A 6 121.99 137.73 56.66
N ASN A 7 121.23 138.66 57.25
CA ASN A 7 119.84 138.42 57.67
C ASN A 7 118.93 138.18 56.45
N LEU A 8 119.15 138.94 55.37
CA LEU A 8 118.47 138.74 54.09
C LEU A 8 118.77 137.37 53.47
N LEU A 9 119.98 136.82 53.66
CA LEU A 9 120.34 135.52 53.12
C LEU A 9 119.61 134.37 53.85
N ASP A 10 119.48 134.47 55.18
CA ASP A 10 118.67 133.53 55.97
C ASP A 10 117.17 133.67 55.70
N GLU A 11 116.66 134.89 55.46
CA GLU A 11 115.29 135.12 55.00
C GLU A 11 115.03 134.48 53.63
N PHE A 12 115.93 134.65 52.65
CA PHE A 12 115.84 133.99 51.34
C PHE A 12 115.96 132.47 51.45
N SER A 13 116.85 131.96 52.31
CA SER A 13 117.00 130.52 52.58
C SER A 13 115.73 129.92 53.18
N THR A 14 115.14 130.62 54.16
CA THR A 14 113.88 130.24 54.82
C THR A 14 112.71 130.27 53.84
N LEU A 15 112.63 131.31 52.99
CA LEU A 15 111.60 131.42 51.94
C LEU A 15 111.75 130.32 50.87
N ALA A 16 112.97 130.06 50.39
CA ALA A 16 113.24 129.00 49.43
C ALA A 16 112.87 127.62 50.00
N LYS A 17 113.22 127.36 51.27
CA LYS A 17 112.80 126.15 51.98
C LYS A 17 111.28 126.06 52.12
N ALA A 18 110.60 127.14 52.52
CA ALA A 18 109.14 127.16 52.63
C ALA A 18 108.45 126.91 51.27
N ILE A 19 108.99 127.43 50.17
CA ILE A 19 108.50 127.17 48.80
C ILE A 19 108.69 125.69 48.43
N VAL A 20 109.84 125.09 48.75
CA VAL A 20 110.11 123.66 48.50
C VAL A 20 109.21 122.77 49.37
N ASP A 21 109.09 123.05 50.67
CA ASP A 21 108.26 122.29 51.60
C ASP A 21 106.76 122.39 51.21
N HIS A 22 106.28 123.57 50.81
CA HIS A 22 104.91 123.76 50.32
C HIS A 22 104.68 123.10 48.94
N GLY A 23 105.67 123.16 48.03
CA GLY A 23 105.65 122.43 46.77
C GLY A 23 105.57 120.92 46.97
N ASN A 24 106.36 120.39 47.92
CA ASN A 24 106.31 118.97 48.33
C ASN A 24 104.97 118.60 48.95
N GLN A 25 104.36 119.47 49.76
CA GLN A 25 103.00 119.26 50.29
C GLN A 25 101.95 119.21 49.17
N ILE A 26 102.00 120.13 48.21
CA ILE A 26 101.09 120.16 47.06
C ILE A 26 101.26 118.89 46.21
N VAL A 27 102.50 118.50 45.89
CA VAL A 27 102.79 117.28 45.12
C VAL A 27 102.32 116.03 45.88
N SER A 28 102.55 115.95 47.19
CA SER A 28 102.10 114.82 48.02
C SER A 28 100.57 114.74 48.09
N ALA A 29 99.88 115.86 48.31
CA ALA A 29 98.42 115.91 48.35
C ALA A 29 97.80 115.55 46.99
N ASN A 30 98.36 116.05 45.89
CA ASN A 30 97.92 115.73 44.54
C ASN A 30 98.19 114.25 44.19
N MET A 31 99.33 113.69 44.60
CA MET A 31 99.62 112.26 44.43
C MET A 31 98.69 111.38 45.25
N GLU A 32 98.34 111.78 46.47
CA GLU A 32 97.39 111.02 47.31
C GLU A 32 95.96 111.09 46.76
N GLN A 33 95.52 112.25 46.27
CA GLN A 33 94.26 112.37 45.53
C GLN A 33 94.27 111.50 44.27
N LEU A 34 95.33 111.57 43.46
CA LEU A 34 95.47 110.76 42.24
C LEU A 34 95.43 109.26 42.55
N LYS A 35 96.10 108.81 43.63
CA LYS A 35 96.05 107.42 44.11
C LYS A 35 94.63 107.00 44.48
N ARG A 36 93.91 107.82 45.26
CA ARG A 36 92.50 107.57 45.61
C ARG A 36 91.58 107.54 44.38
N TYR A 37 91.83 108.39 43.37
CA TYR A 37 91.09 108.36 42.11
C TYR A 37 91.37 107.09 41.29
N ILE A 38 92.62 106.61 41.25
CA ILE A 38 92.99 105.35 40.60
C ILE A 38 92.32 104.17 41.31
N GLU A 39 92.43 104.09 42.65
CA GLU A 39 91.79 103.05 43.47
C GLU A 39 90.27 103.01 43.24
N THR A 40 89.61 104.17 43.30
CA THR A 40 88.16 104.29 43.02
C THR A 40 87.81 103.86 41.59
N TYR A 41 88.65 104.18 40.60
CA TYR A 41 88.44 103.76 39.21
C TYR A 41 88.61 102.26 39.01
N GLU A 42 89.60 101.64 39.66
CA GLU A 42 89.79 100.19 39.62
C GLU A 42 88.64 99.44 40.31
N ASP A 43 88.17 99.92 41.46
CA ASP A 43 86.97 99.37 42.12
C ASP A 43 85.70 99.48 41.25
N MET A 44 85.46 100.63 40.62
CA MET A 44 84.34 100.79 39.69
C MET A 44 84.43 99.83 38.49
N LYS A 45 85.63 99.69 37.90
CA LYS A 45 85.90 98.77 36.78
C LYS A 45 85.74 97.30 37.18
N ASN A 46 86.19 96.91 38.37
CA ASN A 46 86.04 95.55 38.89
C ASN A 46 84.56 95.22 39.19
N ASN A 47 83.81 96.19 39.70
CA ASN A 47 82.35 96.09 39.88
C ASN A 47 81.62 95.97 38.53
N GLU A 48 81.96 96.80 37.54
CA GLU A 48 81.39 96.71 36.18
C GLU A 48 81.65 95.33 35.55
N GLN A 49 82.89 94.82 35.64
CA GLN A 49 83.22 93.47 35.15
C GLN A 49 82.41 92.38 35.87
N SER A 50 82.22 92.50 37.18
CA SER A 50 81.43 91.55 38.00
C SER A 50 79.94 91.55 37.59
N GLN A 51 79.38 92.73 37.33
CA GLN A 51 78.02 92.88 36.80
C GLN A 51 77.90 92.31 35.38
N LEU A 52 78.92 92.52 34.52
CA LEU A 52 78.96 91.98 33.17
C LEU A 52 79.10 90.45 33.13
N SER A 53 79.76 89.81 34.10
CA SER A 53 79.70 88.34 34.27
C SER A 53 78.31 87.89 34.71
N PHE A 54 77.75 88.49 35.76
CA PHE A 54 76.42 88.13 36.26
C PHE A 54 75.32 88.25 35.18
N LEU A 55 75.38 89.29 34.34
CA LEU A 55 74.46 89.48 33.21
C LEU A 55 74.64 88.45 32.08
N LYS A 56 75.84 87.87 31.90
CA LYS A 56 76.06 86.74 30.97
C LYS A 56 75.45 85.45 31.53
N ASP A 57 75.69 85.17 32.80
CA ASP A 57 75.21 83.95 33.47
C ASP A 57 73.68 83.94 33.56
N LEU A 58 73.08 85.08 33.94
CA LEU A 58 71.64 85.29 33.92
C LEU A 58 71.04 85.14 32.51
N ARG A 59 71.71 85.67 31.47
CA ARG A 59 71.28 85.51 30.08
C ARG A 59 71.31 84.05 29.63
N GLN A 60 72.33 83.30 30.03
CA GLN A 60 72.45 81.88 29.69
C GLN A 60 71.39 81.05 30.45
N SER A 61 71.19 81.29 31.74
CA SER A 61 70.10 80.68 32.53
C SER A 61 68.71 80.94 31.91
N VAL A 62 68.40 82.18 31.50
CA VAL A 62 67.14 82.51 30.80
C VAL A 62 67.02 81.80 29.44
N LYS A 63 68.13 81.56 28.73
CA LYS A 63 68.14 80.81 27.47
C LYS A 63 67.86 79.32 27.71
N ASP A 64 68.44 78.73 28.75
CA ASP A 64 68.25 77.32 29.07
C ASP A 64 66.83 77.04 29.59
N LEU A 65 66.30 77.92 30.45
CA LEU A 65 64.89 77.90 30.88
C LEU A 65 63.91 77.99 29.69
N ARG A 66 64.20 78.82 28.68
CA ARG A 66 63.41 78.84 27.42
C ARG A 66 63.49 77.52 26.65
N GLY A 67 64.65 76.87 26.67
CA GLY A 67 64.85 75.54 26.10
C GLY A 67 63.99 74.49 26.80
N ASP A 68 63.97 74.49 28.14
CA ASP A 68 63.17 73.54 28.93
C ASP A 68 61.67 73.80 28.83
N ILE A 69 61.22 75.06 28.82
CA ILE A 69 59.83 75.42 28.51
C ILE A 69 59.44 74.84 27.14
N SER A 70 60.28 74.97 26.11
CA SER A 70 59.98 74.42 24.78
C SER A 70 59.88 72.89 24.75
N LYS A 71 60.68 72.17 25.58
CA LYS A 71 60.54 70.71 25.76
C LYS A 71 59.21 70.37 26.42
N ILE A 72 58.86 71.07 27.50
CA ILE A 72 57.62 70.86 28.27
C ILE A 72 56.39 71.13 27.40
N THR A 73 56.38 72.20 26.58
CA THR A 73 55.29 72.48 25.63
C THR A 73 55.06 71.30 24.68
N LYS A 74 56.12 70.76 24.07
CA LYS A 74 56.00 69.61 23.15
C LYS A 74 55.49 68.34 23.83
N ILE A 75 55.90 68.08 25.07
CA ILE A 75 55.40 66.95 25.87
C ILE A 75 53.90 67.13 26.17
N ALA A 76 53.47 68.34 26.54
CA ALA A 76 52.07 68.64 26.79
C ALA A 76 51.20 68.57 25.51
N GLU A 77 51.73 68.99 24.36
CA GLU A 77 51.09 68.83 23.05
C GLU A 77 50.92 67.35 22.67
N GLN A 78 51.97 66.53 22.84
CA GLN A 78 51.90 65.09 22.62
C GLN A 78 50.86 64.43 23.54
N GLN A 79 50.94 64.66 24.86
CA GLN A 79 49.98 64.11 25.83
C GLN A 79 48.53 64.53 25.51
N ARG A 80 48.31 65.75 25.03
CA ARG A 80 46.99 66.21 24.59
C ARG A 80 46.47 65.44 23.37
N SER A 81 47.35 65.08 22.42
CA SER A 81 46.96 64.22 21.28
C SER A 81 46.63 62.80 21.73
N GLU A 82 47.45 62.18 22.57
CA GLU A 82 47.23 60.83 23.13
C GLU A 82 45.92 60.76 23.93
N ILE A 83 45.60 61.78 24.74
CA ILE A 83 44.33 61.90 25.46
C ILE A 83 43.14 61.98 24.49
N SER A 84 43.29 62.68 23.35
CA SER A 84 42.22 62.81 22.35
C SER A 84 41.93 61.49 21.64
N ASP A 85 42.99 60.73 21.29
CA ASP A 85 42.86 59.41 20.68
C ASP A 85 42.25 58.39 21.66
N LEU A 86 42.65 58.42 22.93
CA LEU A 86 42.06 57.57 23.98
C LEU A 86 40.59 57.90 24.23
N GLN A 87 40.19 59.18 24.15
CA GLN A 87 38.77 59.58 24.22
C GLN A 87 37.97 59.04 23.03
N LEU A 88 38.52 59.06 21.81
CA LEU A 88 37.88 58.48 20.62
C LEU A 88 37.75 56.95 20.73
N GLN A 89 38.80 56.25 21.17
CA GLN A 89 38.77 54.81 21.42
C GLN A 89 37.71 54.44 22.48
N LEU A 90 37.64 55.19 23.58
CA LEU A 90 36.63 55.00 24.63
C LEU A 90 35.19 55.22 24.12
N PHE A 91 34.98 56.19 23.23
CA PHE A 91 33.68 56.42 22.59
C PHE A 91 33.27 55.24 21.69
N LEU A 92 34.20 54.74 20.86
CA LEU A 92 33.96 53.58 20.01
C LEU A 92 33.68 52.30 20.81
N ALA A 93 34.46 52.05 21.87
CA ALA A 93 34.27 50.93 22.78
C ALA A 93 32.89 50.99 23.49
N LYS A 94 32.47 52.17 23.97
CA LYS A 94 31.11 52.36 24.53
C LYS A 94 30.03 52.00 23.52
N LYS A 95 30.15 52.46 22.27
CA LYS A 95 29.19 52.13 21.20
C LYS A 95 29.12 50.62 20.91
N GLN A 96 30.26 49.93 20.93
CA GLN A 96 30.30 48.47 20.79
C GLN A 96 29.58 47.77 21.95
N VAL A 97 29.84 48.18 23.20
CA VAL A 97 29.14 47.65 24.39
C VAL A 97 27.63 47.84 24.32
N THR A 98 27.14 48.99 23.84
CA THR A 98 25.69 49.19 23.60
C THR A 98 25.16 48.17 22.58
N SER A 99 25.80 48.04 21.40
CA SER A 99 25.33 47.09 20.38
C SER A 99 25.37 45.61 20.82
N LEU A 100 26.31 45.24 21.68
CA LEU A 100 26.36 43.90 22.29
C LEU A 100 25.27 43.70 23.36
N THR A 101 24.90 44.77 24.07
CA THR A 101 23.77 44.76 25.01
C THR A 101 22.45 44.55 24.27
N ASP A 102 22.23 45.30 23.19
CA ASP A 102 21.03 45.20 22.34
C ASP A 102 20.91 43.79 21.72
N TYR A 103 22.02 43.23 21.21
CA TYR A 103 22.07 41.87 20.68
C TYR A 103 21.80 40.81 21.77
N THR A 104 22.30 41.02 22.98
CA THR A 104 22.02 40.13 24.12
C THR A 104 20.54 40.16 24.52
N ALA A 105 19.87 41.32 24.42
CA ALA A 105 18.44 41.44 24.65
C ALA A 105 17.60 40.69 23.59
N ASP A 106 17.95 40.80 22.31
CA ASP A 106 17.33 40.04 21.21
C ASP A 106 17.50 38.51 21.38
N LEU A 107 18.71 38.05 21.73
CA LEU A 107 18.94 36.64 22.06
C LEU A 107 18.14 36.17 23.28
N THR A 108 17.96 37.03 24.29
CA THR A 108 17.15 36.72 25.49
C THR A 108 15.67 36.58 25.13
N ALA A 109 15.12 37.50 24.34
CA ALA A 109 13.74 37.43 23.86
C ALA A 109 13.47 36.15 23.04
N LYS A 110 14.42 35.78 22.15
CA LYS A 110 14.36 34.53 21.37
C LYS A 110 14.43 33.29 22.24
N ASN A 111 15.22 33.30 23.32
CA ASN A 111 15.27 32.21 24.29
C ASN A 111 13.91 32.04 25.02
N ASP A 112 13.28 33.14 25.45
CA ASP A 112 11.95 33.08 26.07
C ASP A 112 10.84 32.64 25.11
N ASP A 113 10.90 32.99 23.82
CA ASP A 113 9.97 32.44 22.82
C ASP A 113 10.20 30.95 22.55
N LEU A 114 11.45 30.48 22.51
CA LEU A 114 11.76 29.04 22.47
C LEU A 114 11.25 28.31 23.73
N ARG A 115 11.37 28.90 24.92
CA ARG A 115 10.81 28.35 26.17
C ARG A 115 9.28 28.23 26.11
N LYS A 116 8.57 29.27 25.64
CA LYS A 116 7.12 29.23 25.40
C LYS A 116 6.74 28.10 24.43
N LEU A 117 7.54 27.90 23.38
CA LEU A 117 7.33 26.83 22.41
C LEU A 117 7.55 25.43 23.01
N VAL A 118 8.59 25.24 23.83
CA VAL A 118 8.82 23.99 24.58
C VAL A 118 7.66 23.68 25.52
N TYR A 119 7.20 24.64 26.33
CA TYR A 119 6.04 24.44 27.21
C TYR A 119 4.77 24.08 26.43
N LYS A 120 4.55 24.68 25.25
CA LYS A 120 3.43 24.34 24.37
C LYS A 120 3.51 22.88 23.87
N TYR A 121 4.69 22.40 23.50
CA TYR A 121 4.87 21.02 23.05
C TYR A 121 4.78 20.01 24.21
N ASP A 122 5.35 20.30 25.38
CA ASP A 122 5.20 19.49 26.60
C ASP A 122 3.73 19.33 27.00
N PHE A 123 2.94 20.42 26.95
CA PHE A 123 1.49 20.36 27.17
C PHE A 123 0.75 19.51 26.12
N GLN A 124 1.15 19.61 24.84
CA GLN A 124 0.58 18.79 23.78
C GLN A 124 0.91 17.30 23.94
N LEU A 125 2.15 16.96 24.32
CA LEU A 125 2.58 15.60 24.63
C LEU A 125 1.76 15.03 25.80
N LYS A 126 1.67 15.75 26.92
CA LYS A 126 0.84 15.34 28.08
C LYS A 126 -0.63 15.13 27.71
N SER A 127 -1.21 15.96 26.83
CA SER A 127 -2.57 15.73 26.31
C SER A 127 -2.65 14.49 25.40
N LYS A 128 -1.58 14.14 24.68
CA LYS A 128 -1.52 12.94 23.84
C LYS A 128 -1.32 11.67 24.65
N ASP A 129 -0.48 11.69 25.68
CA ASP A 129 -0.29 10.56 26.60
C ASP A 129 -1.60 10.23 27.35
N GLN A 130 -2.35 11.25 27.78
CA GLN A 130 -3.70 11.06 28.34
C GLN A 130 -4.67 10.43 27.33
N GLN A 131 -4.65 10.87 26.06
CA GLN A 131 -5.48 10.26 24.99
C GLN A 131 -5.05 8.80 24.70
N LEU A 132 -3.75 8.50 24.77
CA LEU A 132 -3.24 7.14 24.61
C LEU A 132 -3.67 6.23 25.77
N GLN A 133 -3.52 6.68 27.02
CA GLN A 133 -3.96 5.93 28.21
C GLN A 133 -5.48 5.69 28.22
N GLN A 134 -6.29 6.67 27.78
CA GLN A 134 -7.74 6.49 27.58
C GLN A 134 -8.03 5.44 26.51
N SER A 135 -7.32 5.50 25.37
CA SER A 135 -7.49 4.54 24.27
C SER A 135 -7.10 3.12 24.68
N GLN A 136 -6.01 2.97 25.46
CA GLN A 136 -5.56 1.68 26.00
C GLN A 136 -6.59 1.06 26.95
N ARG A 137 -7.23 1.86 27.82
CA ARG A 137 -8.34 1.37 28.67
C ARG A 137 -9.52 0.90 27.82
N ILE A 138 -9.96 1.71 26.84
CA ILE A 138 -11.07 1.35 25.94
C ILE A 138 -10.77 0.07 25.13
N VAL A 139 -9.51 -0.18 24.75
CA VAL A 139 -9.11 -1.45 24.14
C VAL A 139 -9.21 -2.59 25.14
N HIS A 140 -8.67 -2.43 26.35
CA HIS A 140 -8.70 -3.46 27.38
C HIS A 140 -10.12 -3.83 27.84
N ASP A 141 -10.99 -2.84 28.04
CA ASP A 141 -12.41 -3.04 28.38
C ASP A 141 -13.13 -3.83 27.26
N ARG A 142 -12.77 -3.60 26.00
CA ARG A 142 -13.28 -4.34 24.83
C ARG A 142 -12.69 -5.74 24.71
N GLU A 143 -11.43 -5.95 25.05
CA GLU A 143 -10.81 -7.28 25.12
C GLU A 143 -11.52 -8.15 26.16
N ILE A 144 -11.78 -7.61 27.35
CA ILE A 144 -12.57 -8.27 28.41
C ILE A 144 -13.97 -8.61 27.87
N THR A 145 -14.69 -7.62 27.32
CA THR A 145 -16.03 -7.82 26.75
C THR A 145 -16.05 -8.89 25.65
N PHE A 146 -15.01 -8.95 24.81
CA PHE A 146 -14.88 -9.94 23.75
C PHE A 146 -14.65 -11.35 24.31
N PHE A 147 -13.79 -11.51 25.31
CA PHE A 147 -13.56 -12.81 25.94
C PHE A 147 -14.79 -13.30 26.73
N GLU A 148 -15.56 -12.40 27.34
CA GLU A 148 -16.85 -12.74 27.96
C GLU A 148 -17.87 -13.21 26.91
N GLN A 149 -18.03 -12.48 25.79
CA GLN A 149 -18.90 -12.91 24.69
C GLN A 149 -18.45 -14.23 24.06
N GLN A 150 -17.13 -14.47 23.96
CA GLN A 150 -16.58 -15.72 23.46
C GLN A 150 -16.87 -16.89 24.42
N ARG A 151 -16.72 -16.70 25.73
CA ARG A 151 -17.08 -17.69 26.75
C ARG A 151 -18.57 -18.01 26.71
N ASP A 152 -19.42 -17.00 26.62
CA ASP A 152 -20.87 -17.17 26.71
C ASP A 152 -21.43 -17.82 25.43
N THR A 153 -20.85 -17.52 24.25
CA THR A 153 -21.18 -18.24 23.01
C THR A 153 -20.63 -19.68 23.01
N GLN A 154 -19.46 -19.95 23.61
CA GLN A 154 -18.99 -21.33 23.83
C GLN A 154 -19.93 -22.12 24.76
N GLN A 155 -20.46 -21.50 25.81
CA GLN A 155 -21.46 -22.14 26.68
C GLN A 155 -22.77 -22.43 25.94
N GLN A 156 -23.25 -21.52 25.08
CA GLN A 156 -24.43 -21.75 24.24
C GLN A 156 -24.21 -22.89 23.23
N ILE A 157 -23.03 -22.96 22.60
CA ILE A 157 -22.67 -24.08 21.72
C ILE A 157 -22.70 -25.40 22.50
N HIS A 158 -22.10 -25.45 23.69
CA HIS A 158 -22.03 -26.68 24.46
C HIS A 158 -23.43 -27.16 24.93
N GLN A 159 -24.31 -26.24 25.35
CA GLN A 159 -25.71 -26.55 25.66
C GLN A 159 -26.47 -27.08 24.43
N LEU A 160 -26.21 -26.56 23.24
CA LEU A 160 -26.79 -27.06 21.99
C LEU A 160 -26.24 -28.46 21.63
N GLU A 161 -24.94 -28.71 21.84
CA GLU A 161 -24.32 -30.02 21.66
C GLU A 161 -24.91 -31.07 22.61
N GLU A 162 -25.04 -30.76 23.90
CA GLU A 162 -25.69 -31.63 24.89
C GLU A 162 -27.15 -31.93 24.49
N THR A 163 -27.93 -30.90 24.17
CA THR A 163 -29.34 -31.04 23.78
C THR A 163 -29.50 -31.89 22.52
N THR A 164 -28.65 -31.65 21.50
CA THR A 164 -28.65 -32.41 20.25
C THR A 164 -28.21 -33.86 20.47
N THR A 165 -27.24 -34.09 21.37
CA THR A 165 -26.77 -35.43 21.73
C THR A 165 -27.85 -36.22 22.49
N GLN A 166 -28.59 -35.58 23.38
CA GLN A 166 -29.76 -36.19 24.06
C GLN A 166 -30.85 -36.55 23.06
N GLN A 167 -31.22 -35.63 22.14
CA GLN A 167 -32.21 -35.90 21.09
C GLN A 167 -31.78 -37.04 20.15
N LEU A 168 -30.51 -37.07 19.73
CA LEU A 168 -29.95 -38.17 18.92
C LEU A 168 -29.93 -39.50 19.68
N THR A 169 -29.78 -39.48 21.00
CA THR A 169 -29.84 -40.70 21.83
C THR A 169 -31.27 -41.22 21.92
N GLN A 170 -32.25 -40.35 22.20
CA GLN A 170 -33.68 -40.70 22.20
C GLN A 170 -34.15 -41.22 20.84
N LEU A 171 -33.70 -40.62 19.72
CA LEU A 171 -34.00 -41.09 18.37
C LEU A 171 -33.35 -42.45 18.06
N ARG A 172 -32.16 -42.74 18.61
CA ARG A 172 -31.52 -44.06 18.50
C ARG A 172 -32.26 -45.13 19.32
N GLU A 173 -32.74 -44.79 20.51
CA GLU A 173 -33.58 -45.68 21.33
C GLU A 173 -34.92 -45.98 20.62
N GLN A 174 -35.60 -44.96 20.09
CA GLN A 174 -36.82 -45.15 19.30
C GLN A 174 -36.58 -45.99 18.04
N LEU A 175 -35.44 -45.79 17.35
CA LEU A 175 -35.06 -46.61 16.20
C LEU A 175 -34.75 -48.06 16.61
N HIS A 176 -34.15 -48.27 17.79
CA HIS A 176 -33.90 -49.61 18.34
C HIS A 176 -35.22 -50.32 18.66
N ASP A 177 -36.16 -49.65 19.35
CA ASP A 177 -37.51 -50.15 19.63
C ASP A 177 -38.27 -50.54 18.35
N VAL A 178 -38.17 -49.72 17.30
CA VAL A 178 -38.79 -50.00 15.99
C VAL A 178 -38.11 -51.18 15.30
N ASN A 179 -36.78 -51.31 15.36
CA ASN A 179 -36.06 -52.45 14.82
C ASN A 179 -36.34 -53.75 15.60
N GLU A 180 -36.47 -53.68 16.93
CA GLU A 180 -36.86 -54.80 17.80
C GLU A 180 -38.27 -55.30 17.42
N ARG A 181 -39.23 -54.37 17.28
CA ARG A 181 -40.59 -54.68 16.80
C ARG A 181 -40.59 -55.24 15.38
N ASN A 182 -39.80 -54.68 14.47
CA ASN A 182 -39.66 -55.21 13.11
C ASN A 182 -39.08 -56.62 13.11
N HIS A 183 -38.11 -56.93 13.98
CA HIS A 183 -37.56 -58.28 14.11
C HIS A 183 -38.60 -59.27 14.66
N VAL A 184 -39.37 -58.87 15.68
CA VAL A 184 -40.50 -59.66 16.21
C VAL A 184 -41.57 -59.88 15.14
N LEU A 185 -41.96 -58.85 14.40
CA LEU A 185 -42.94 -58.93 13.30
C LEU A 185 -42.44 -59.81 12.15
N THR A 186 -41.15 -59.71 11.78
CA THR A 186 -40.53 -60.59 10.79
C THR A 186 -40.59 -62.04 11.23
N LYS A 187 -40.25 -62.32 12.50
CA LYS A 187 -40.34 -63.67 13.07
C LYS A 187 -41.77 -64.21 13.13
N GLN A 188 -42.75 -63.37 13.47
CA GLN A 188 -44.17 -63.72 13.44
C GLN A 188 -44.65 -64.00 12.00
N LEU A 189 -44.19 -63.22 11.02
CA LEU A 189 -44.49 -63.44 9.60
C LEU A 189 -43.88 -64.76 9.09
N ASP A 190 -42.64 -65.06 9.49
CA ASP A 190 -41.95 -66.33 9.26
C ASP A 190 -42.72 -67.53 9.83
N ASP A 191 -43.22 -67.40 11.06
CA ASP A 191 -44.03 -68.44 11.71
C ASP A 191 -45.43 -68.57 11.09
N VAL A 192 -46.00 -67.49 10.52
CA VAL A 192 -47.22 -67.55 9.71
C VAL A 192 -46.95 -68.24 8.37
N TYR A 193 -45.87 -67.92 7.67
CA TYR A 193 -45.47 -68.59 6.43
C TYR A 193 -45.27 -70.10 6.64
N LYS A 194 -44.58 -70.52 7.70
CA LYS A 194 -44.42 -71.95 8.03
C LYS A 194 -45.76 -72.62 8.31
N ARG A 195 -46.70 -71.95 8.99
CA ARG A 195 -48.06 -72.48 9.22
C ARG A 195 -48.87 -72.58 7.94
N THR A 196 -48.76 -71.62 7.01
CA THR A 196 -49.47 -71.69 5.74
C THR A 196 -48.84 -72.68 4.77
N GLU A 197 -47.53 -72.88 4.79
CA GLU A 197 -46.86 -73.99 4.08
C GLU A 197 -47.30 -75.36 4.61
N ILE A 198 -47.31 -75.55 5.93
CA ILE A 198 -47.79 -76.79 6.56
C ILE A 198 -49.27 -77.02 6.22
N SER A 199 -50.13 -76.02 6.39
CA SER A 199 -51.56 -76.13 6.08
C SER A 199 -51.83 -76.36 4.58
N ALA A 200 -51.04 -75.75 3.69
CA ALA A 200 -51.11 -76.02 2.26
C ALA A 200 -50.65 -77.44 1.90
N ALA A 201 -49.61 -77.95 2.56
CA ALA A 201 -49.16 -79.34 2.40
C ALA A 201 -50.20 -80.34 2.94
N GLU A 202 -50.80 -80.07 4.09
CA GLU A 202 -51.90 -80.85 4.67
C GLU A 202 -53.13 -80.86 3.75
N HIS A 203 -53.58 -79.70 3.26
CA HIS A 203 -54.68 -79.63 2.30
C HIS A 203 -54.36 -80.30 0.97
N ASN A 204 -53.13 -80.19 0.45
CA ASN A 204 -52.72 -80.85 -0.78
C ASN A 204 -52.67 -82.39 -0.61
N ASN A 205 -52.21 -82.88 0.54
CA ASN A 205 -52.27 -84.30 0.88
C ASN A 205 -53.73 -84.78 1.02
N GLN A 206 -54.60 -84.04 1.72
CA GLN A 206 -56.04 -84.33 1.79
C GLN A 206 -56.68 -84.37 0.39
N PHE A 207 -56.34 -83.43 -0.49
CA PHE A 207 -56.85 -83.41 -1.87
C PHE A 207 -56.37 -84.61 -2.68
N LYS A 208 -55.11 -85.03 -2.47
CA LYS A 208 -54.50 -86.19 -3.12
C LYS A 208 -55.11 -87.51 -2.64
N ASP A 209 -55.38 -87.65 -1.35
CA ASP A 209 -56.06 -88.81 -0.77
C ASP A 209 -57.53 -88.86 -1.23
N LEU A 210 -58.24 -87.74 -1.18
CA LEU A 210 -59.62 -87.63 -1.66
C LEU A 210 -59.73 -87.97 -3.16
N ASN A 211 -58.81 -87.47 -3.99
CA ASN A 211 -58.73 -87.79 -5.42
C ASN A 211 -58.36 -89.27 -5.67
N THR A 212 -57.55 -89.87 -4.79
CA THR A 212 -57.22 -91.30 -4.85
C THR A 212 -58.45 -92.16 -4.54
N ASP A 213 -59.25 -91.80 -3.54
CA ASP A 213 -60.51 -92.50 -3.23
C ASP A 213 -61.60 -92.25 -4.28
N PHE A 214 -61.67 -91.04 -4.86
CA PHE A 214 -62.53 -90.77 -6.02
C PHE A 214 -62.15 -91.66 -7.22
N THR A 215 -60.85 -91.84 -7.47
CA THR A 215 -60.34 -92.72 -8.53
C THR A 215 -60.68 -94.19 -8.25
N LYS A 216 -60.61 -94.65 -6.99
CA LYS A 216 -61.07 -96.00 -6.61
C LYS A 216 -62.58 -96.18 -6.85
N GLN A 217 -63.40 -95.21 -6.46
CA GLN A 217 -64.85 -95.26 -6.70
C GLN A 217 -65.17 -95.29 -8.20
N LEU A 218 -64.47 -94.48 -9.00
CA LEU A 218 -64.65 -94.46 -10.46
C LEU A 218 -64.30 -95.81 -11.09
N ASN A 219 -63.18 -96.40 -10.71
CA ASN A 219 -62.76 -97.72 -11.19
C ASN A 219 -63.78 -98.82 -10.80
N MET A 220 -64.27 -98.79 -9.56
CA MET A 220 -65.29 -99.75 -9.10
C MET A 220 -66.62 -99.60 -9.86
N GLN A 221 -67.01 -98.38 -10.24
CA GLN A 221 -68.17 -98.15 -11.12
C GLN A 221 -67.90 -98.64 -12.56
N VAL A 222 -66.68 -98.48 -13.08
CA VAL A 222 -66.28 -99.01 -14.40
C VAL A 222 -66.31 -100.55 -14.42
N GLU A 223 -65.87 -101.22 -13.35
CA GLU A 223 -66.01 -102.67 -13.21
C GLU A 223 -67.48 -103.11 -13.18
N GLN A 224 -68.34 -102.42 -12.40
CA GLN A 224 -69.78 -102.69 -12.37
C GLN A 224 -70.44 -102.51 -13.75
N ILE A 225 -70.08 -101.47 -14.51
CA ILE A 225 -70.54 -101.24 -15.89
C ILE A 225 -70.03 -102.35 -16.83
N THR A 226 -68.81 -102.85 -16.62
CA THR A 226 -68.22 -103.93 -17.42
C THR A 226 -68.95 -105.26 -17.18
N GLU A 227 -69.25 -105.60 -15.93
CA GLU A 227 -70.00 -106.82 -15.59
C GLU A 227 -71.48 -106.73 -16.03
N LEU A 228 -72.09 -105.53 -15.99
CA LEU A 228 -73.39 -105.25 -16.61
C LEU A 228 -73.38 -105.44 -18.12
N ASN A 229 -72.39 -104.90 -18.83
CA ASN A 229 -72.27 -105.08 -20.29
C ASN A 229 -72.08 -106.55 -20.69
N LYS A 230 -71.31 -107.31 -19.92
CA LYS A 230 -71.12 -108.77 -20.05
C LYS A 230 -72.45 -109.52 -19.82
N THR A 231 -73.23 -109.12 -18.82
CA THR A 231 -74.58 -109.66 -18.57
C THR A 231 -75.56 -109.32 -19.71
N ILE A 232 -75.50 -108.11 -20.26
CA ILE A 232 -76.29 -107.69 -21.44
C ILE A 232 -75.88 -108.51 -22.68
N LEU A 233 -74.62 -108.88 -22.84
CA LEU A 233 -74.13 -109.71 -23.95
C LEU A 233 -74.70 -111.13 -23.85
N ASP A 234 -74.64 -111.75 -22.67
CA ASP A 234 -75.18 -113.09 -22.39
C ASP A 234 -76.72 -113.13 -22.51
N LEU A 235 -77.42 -112.05 -22.12
CA LEU A 235 -78.85 -111.89 -22.36
C LEU A 235 -79.19 -111.74 -23.85
N LYS A 236 -78.39 -110.99 -24.63
CA LYS A 236 -78.57 -110.88 -26.09
C LYS A 236 -78.38 -112.22 -26.80
N GLU A 237 -77.40 -113.02 -26.38
CA GLU A 237 -77.17 -114.34 -26.95
C GLU A 237 -78.31 -115.32 -26.58
N LYS A 238 -78.83 -115.24 -25.36
CA LYS A 238 -80.04 -116.01 -24.95
C LYS A 238 -81.29 -115.58 -25.71
N ILE A 239 -81.44 -114.29 -26.01
CA ILE A 239 -82.51 -113.79 -26.91
C ILE A 239 -82.33 -114.37 -28.31
N ARG A 240 -81.13 -114.30 -28.91
CA ARG A 240 -80.83 -114.87 -30.24
C ARG A 240 -81.17 -116.36 -30.32
N ILE A 241 -80.78 -117.15 -29.31
CA ILE A 241 -81.09 -118.59 -29.21
C ILE A 241 -82.61 -118.82 -29.09
N THR A 242 -83.32 -117.96 -28.36
CA THR A 242 -84.78 -118.04 -28.20
C THR A 242 -85.51 -117.69 -29.49
N GLU A 243 -85.09 -116.65 -30.20
CA GLU A 243 -85.61 -116.24 -31.51
C GLU A 243 -85.37 -117.33 -32.58
N GLU A 244 -84.18 -117.95 -32.59
CA GLU A 244 -83.88 -119.11 -33.46
C GLU A 244 -84.75 -120.34 -33.13
N SER A 245 -85.12 -120.54 -31.86
CA SER A 245 -86.07 -121.60 -31.47
C SER A 245 -87.51 -121.31 -31.92
N LEU A 246 -87.93 -120.04 -31.85
CA LEU A 246 -89.28 -119.60 -32.24
C LEU A 246 -89.46 -119.67 -33.76
N LEU A 247 -88.44 -119.27 -34.53
CA LEU A 247 -88.42 -119.41 -35.99
C LEU A 247 -88.46 -120.87 -36.45
N ARG A 248 -87.83 -121.80 -35.72
CA ARG A 248 -87.98 -123.24 -35.97
C ARG A 248 -89.41 -123.71 -35.70
N SER A 249 -89.99 -123.34 -34.56
CA SER A 249 -91.38 -123.66 -34.20
C SER A 249 -92.38 -123.21 -35.26
N GLU A 250 -92.27 -121.98 -35.78
CA GLU A 250 -93.14 -121.52 -36.87
C GLU A 250 -92.91 -122.28 -38.18
N SER A 251 -91.66 -122.63 -38.49
CA SER A 251 -91.32 -123.36 -39.73
C SER A 251 -91.90 -124.78 -39.74
N GLU A 252 -91.86 -125.49 -38.61
CA GLU A 252 -92.40 -126.84 -38.48
C GLU A 252 -93.93 -126.83 -38.53
N HIS A 253 -94.58 -125.84 -37.89
CA HIS A 253 -96.03 -125.73 -37.89
C HIS A 253 -96.61 -125.32 -39.26
N LYS A 254 -95.88 -124.51 -40.05
CA LYS A 254 -96.24 -124.21 -41.46
C LYS A 254 -95.93 -125.39 -42.39
N SER A 255 -94.83 -126.11 -42.17
CA SER A 255 -94.46 -127.30 -42.95
C SER A 255 -95.53 -128.40 -42.90
N LEU A 256 -96.04 -128.72 -41.70
CA LEU A 256 -97.11 -129.72 -41.53
C LEU A 256 -98.42 -129.34 -42.25
N GLN A 257 -98.78 -128.05 -42.31
CA GLN A 257 -100.01 -127.62 -42.98
C GLN A 257 -99.88 -127.59 -44.51
N ILE A 258 -98.73 -127.16 -45.03
CA ILE A 258 -98.48 -127.06 -46.48
C ILE A 258 -98.26 -128.44 -47.13
N THR A 259 -97.67 -129.39 -46.40
CA THR A 259 -97.39 -130.76 -46.90
C THR A 259 -98.67 -131.54 -47.26
N PHE A 260 -99.84 -131.17 -46.71
CA PHE A 260 -101.11 -131.84 -47.04
C PHE A 260 -101.88 -131.24 -48.24
N GLN A 261 -101.52 -130.05 -48.75
CA GLN A 261 -102.08 -129.52 -49.99
C GLN A 261 -101.13 -129.70 -51.19
N ASN A 262 -99.81 -129.69 -50.97
CA ASN A 262 -98.82 -129.79 -52.05
C ASN A 262 -98.39 -131.21 -52.45
N TYR A 263 -99.26 -132.22 -52.28
CA TYR A 263 -99.14 -133.49 -53.02
C TYR A 263 -99.98 -133.49 -54.31
N ARG A 264 -101.04 -132.65 -54.40
CA ARG A 264 -101.97 -132.66 -55.55
C ARG A 264 -102.76 -131.35 -55.67
N SER A 265 -102.61 -130.55 -56.73
CA SER A 265 -101.63 -130.69 -57.82
C SER A 265 -101.53 -129.43 -58.68
N ASN A 266 -100.34 -129.24 -59.26
CA ASN A 266 -100.06 -128.52 -60.51
C ASN A 266 -100.17 -126.97 -60.52
N GLN A 267 -99.27 -126.40 -61.36
CA GLN A 267 -99.20 -125.02 -61.85
C GLN A 267 -98.74 -123.98 -60.79
N GLU A 268 -97.49 -123.46 -60.82
CA GLU A 268 -96.83 -122.58 -61.83
C GLU A 268 -97.42 -121.16 -61.80
N HIS A 269 -96.68 -120.03 -61.69
CA HIS A 269 -95.26 -119.67 -61.48
C HIS A 269 -95.23 -118.33 -60.65
N LEU A 270 -94.21 -117.91 -59.88
CA LEU A 270 -92.89 -117.31 -60.24
C LEU A 270 -93.00 -116.10 -61.23
N VAL A 271 -92.29 -114.94 -61.15
CA VAL A 271 -90.89 -114.66 -60.70
C VAL A 271 -90.50 -113.12 -60.58
N LEU A 272 -89.48 -112.74 -59.75
CA LEU A 272 -88.51 -111.54 -59.72
C LEU A 272 -88.95 -110.05 -59.52
N ASP A 273 -88.18 -109.03 -59.01
CA ASP A 273 -86.75 -108.68 -58.56
C ASP A 273 -86.73 -107.31 -57.71
N LEU A 274 -85.76 -106.48 -57.16
CA LEU A 274 -84.29 -106.20 -56.83
C LEU A 274 -84.24 -104.92 -55.83
N LYS A 275 -83.26 -104.08 -55.34
CA LYS A 275 -81.77 -103.67 -55.16
C LYS A 275 -81.74 -102.42 -54.14
N GLU A 276 -80.75 -101.58 -53.66
CA GLU A 276 -79.27 -101.34 -53.36
C GLU A 276 -79.08 -99.89 -52.72
N GLN A 277 -77.97 -99.22 -52.22
CA GLN A 277 -76.55 -99.40 -51.73
C GLN A 277 -75.95 -98.06 -51.10
N ASN A 278 -74.77 -98.08 -50.38
CA ASN A 278 -73.74 -96.99 -50.10
C ASN A 278 -74.03 -95.77 -49.12
N GLN A 279 -73.10 -94.94 -48.55
CA GLN A 279 -71.67 -94.97 -48.03
C GLN A 279 -71.24 -93.61 -47.30
N SER A 280 -69.98 -93.42 -46.77
CA SER A 280 -69.18 -92.12 -46.57
C SER A 280 -68.42 -91.83 -45.20
N TYR A 281 -67.80 -90.62 -44.98
CA TYR A 281 -66.55 -90.35 -44.17
C TYR A 281 -66.48 -89.15 -43.12
N ILE A 282 -65.27 -88.79 -42.58
CA ILE A 282 -64.97 -88.28 -41.18
C ILE A 282 -63.73 -87.28 -40.99
N ASN A 283 -63.72 -86.33 -39.98
CA ASN A 283 -62.62 -85.63 -39.15
C ASN A 283 -61.92 -84.19 -39.38
N ASN A 284 -61.05 -83.69 -38.42
CA ASN A 284 -60.78 -82.24 -37.96
C ASN A 284 -59.31 -81.70 -37.53
N ASN A 285 -59.09 -80.33 -37.43
CA ASN A 285 -58.29 -79.39 -36.50
C ASN A 285 -56.70 -79.05 -36.45
N ASN A 286 -56.24 -77.88 -35.84
CA ASN A 286 -54.84 -77.24 -35.91
C ASN A 286 -54.35 -76.10 -34.86
N THR A 287 -53.09 -75.50 -34.88
CA THR A 287 -52.45 -74.43 -33.93
C THR A 287 -51.19 -73.50 -34.37
N PHE A 288 -50.84 -72.33 -33.72
CA PHE A 288 -49.49 -71.54 -33.52
C PHE A 288 -48.89 -70.26 -34.35
N THR A 289 -47.98 -69.36 -33.78
CA THR A 289 -47.38 -68.01 -34.33
C THR A 289 -46.08 -67.32 -33.63
N LEU A 290 -45.23 -66.37 -34.23
CA LEU A 290 -44.14 -65.45 -33.58
C LEU A 290 -43.29 -64.32 -34.42
N GLU A 291 -42.41 -63.43 -33.79
CA GLU A 291 -41.12 -62.61 -34.19
C GLU A 291 -40.89 -61.05 -34.58
N THR A 292 -39.60 -60.48 -34.60
CA THR A 292 -39.09 -59.01 -34.46
C THR A 292 -37.69 -58.48 -35.11
N SER A 293 -37.23 -57.14 -35.06
CA SER A 293 -35.85 -56.46 -35.40
C SER A 293 -35.79 -54.84 -35.35
N GLU A 294 -34.83 -53.85 -35.60
CA GLU A 294 -33.34 -53.44 -35.85
C GLU A 294 -33.15 -51.81 -35.87
N GLY A 295 -32.08 -50.91 -36.07
CA GLY A 295 -30.57 -50.73 -36.24
C GLY A 295 -30.00 -49.29 -36.76
N LYS A 296 -28.76 -48.69 -36.45
CA LYS A 296 -28.19 -47.35 -37.03
C LYS A 296 -26.72 -46.71 -36.69
N PRO A 297 -26.04 -45.77 -37.49
CA PRO A 297 -24.67 -45.08 -37.25
C PRO A 297 -24.31 -43.54 -37.71
N PRO A 298 -23.08 -42.90 -37.45
CA PRO A 298 -22.65 -41.41 -37.67
C PRO A 298 -21.17 -40.98 -38.20
N ALA A 299 -20.72 -39.65 -38.37
CA ALA A 299 -19.36 -39.17 -38.97
C ALA A 299 -18.80 -37.64 -38.95
N GLN A 300 -17.50 -37.32 -39.35
CA GLN A 300 -16.84 -36.10 -40.06
C GLN A 300 -15.35 -35.55 -39.73
N HIS A 301 -14.78 -34.49 -40.45
CA HIS A 301 -13.30 -34.23 -40.78
C HIS A 301 -12.69 -32.76 -40.84
N GLU A 302 -11.36 -32.60 -40.56
CA GLU A 302 -10.21 -31.74 -41.11
C GLU A 302 -10.04 -30.18 -41.31
N SER A 303 -8.76 -29.70 -41.21
CA SER A 303 -8.02 -28.59 -41.97
C SER A 303 -7.91 -27.12 -41.43
N LYS A 304 -7.05 -26.14 -41.86
CA LYS A 304 -5.64 -25.96 -42.43
C LYS A 304 -5.22 -24.42 -42.43
N LYS A 305 -3.92 -23.97 -42.40
CA LYS A 305 -3.44 -22.53 -42.61
C LYS A 305 -1.91 -22.30 -42.88
N GLU A 306 -1.47 -21.06 -43.23
CA GLU A 306 -0.13 -20.70 -43.83
C GLU A 306 0.55 -19.36 -43.36
N LEU A 307 1.70 -18.94 -43.93
CA LEU A 307 2.74 -17.98 -43.43
C LEU A 307 2.71 -16.50 -43.95
N GLN A 308 3.44 -15.61 -43.25
CA GLN A 308 4.00 -14.32 -43.75
C GLN A 308 5.36 -13.98 -43.09
N ILE A 309 6.14 -13.03 -43.66
CA ILE A 309 7.56 -12.77 -43.31
C ILE A 309 7.87 -11.30 -42.94
N ASN A 310 8.38 -11.13 -41.72
CA ASN A 310 9.46 -10.25 -41.24
C ASN A 310 9.66 -8.81 -41.80
N ASP A 311 9.35 -7.82 -40.96
CA ASP A 311 9.96 -6.46 -40.92
C ASP A 311 10.17 -6.06 -39.44
N GLU A 312 10.67 -7.00 -38.63
CA GLU A 312 10.32 -7.03 -37.21
C GLU A 312 11.37 -6.40 -36.28
N GLU A 313 12.65 -6.36 -36.65
CA GLU A 313 13.71 -5.90 -35.75
C GLU A 313 13.76 -4.36 -35.62
N SER A 314 13.60 -3.65 -36.74
CA SER A 314 13.45 -2.18 -36.76
C SER A 314 12.22 -1.75 -35.98
N ARG A 315 11.10 -2.47 -36.15
CA ARG A 315 9.87 -2.24 -35.37
C ARG A 315 10.10 -2.51 -33.89
N LYS A 316 10.67 -3.66 -33.50
CA LYS A 316 10.97 -3.98 -32.09
C LYS A 316 11.79 -2.90 -31.40
N LYS A 317 12.85 -2.38 -32.04
CA LYS A 317 13.69 -1.32 -31.47
C LYS A 317 12.93 0.02 -31.34
N LEU A 318 12.12 0.40 -32.32
CA LEU A 318 11.28 1.62 -32.23
C LEU A 318 10.18 1.47 -31.16
N THR A 319 9.51 0.32 -31.12
CA THR A 319 8.48 -0.02 -30.12
C THR A 319 9.07 -0.07 -28.71
N GLN A 320 10.29 -0.57 -28.52
CA GLN A 320 10.93 -0.61 -27.21
C GLN A 320 11.25 0.80 -26.67
N ILE A 321 11.67 1.72 -27.54
CA ILE A 321 11.82 3.15 -27.17
C ILE A 321 10.44 3.78 -26.86
N GLN A 322 9.41 3.50 -27.66
CA GLN A 322 8.05 3.99 -27.41
C GLN A 322 7.44 3.41 -26.10
N ILE A 323 7.78 2.18 -25.72
CA ILE A 323 7.37 1.58 -24.45
C ILE A 323 8.06 2.26 -23.27
N LEU A 324 9.36 2.55 -23.37
CA LEU A 324 10.10 3.27 -22.32
C LEU A 324 9.56 4.69 -22.13
N LEU A 325 9.37 5.45 -23.22
CA LEU A 325 8.79 6.79 -23.17
C LEU A 325 7.37 6.78 -22.57
N ARG A 326 6.48 5.88 -23.03
CA ARG A 326 5.13 5.72 -22.43
C ARG A 326 5.17 5.28 -20.97
N GLY A 327 6.21 4.53 -20.56
CA GLY A 327 6.43 4.16 -19.16
C GLY A 327 6.69 5.38 -18.28
N ASN A 328 7.57 6.27 -18.73
CA ASN A 328 7.91 7.49 -18.01
C ASN A 328 6.77 8.52 -18.06
N GLU A 329 6.10 8.70 -19.21
CA GLU A 329 4.88 9.50 -19.33
C GLU A 329 3.77 9.01 -18.37
N LYS A 330 3.60 7.69 -18.23
CA LYS A 330 2.62 7.10 -17.30
C LYS A 330 2.98 7.37 -15.84
N GLN A 331 4.24 7.18 -15.45
CA GLN A 331 4.69 7.50 -14.09
C GLN A 331 4.58 9.00 -13.77
N LEU A 332 4.88 9.88 -14.73
CA LEU A 332 4.73 11.33 -14.58
C LEU A 332 3.24 11.72 -14.46
N SER A 333 2.37 11.12 -15.27
CA SER A 333 0.91 11.29 -15.18
C SER A 333 0.35 10.80 -13.83
N GLU A 334 0.82 9.65 -13.32
CA GLU A 334 0.41 9.12 -12.02
C GLU A 334 0.86 10.03 -10.86
N LYS A 335 2.09 10.55 -10.90
CA LYS A 335 2.58 11.57 -9.95
C LYS A 335 1.77 12.87 -10.03
N GLN A 336 1.48 13.36 -11.23
CA GLN A 336 0.68 14.57 -11.42
C GLN A 336 -0.77 14.38 -10.95
N GLN A 337 -1.36 13.20 -11.17
CA GLN A 337 -2.68 12.86 -10.64
C GLN A 337 -2.68 12.80 -9.11
N LEU A 338 -1.62 12.30 -8.48
CA LEU A 338 -1.47 12.32 -7.01
C LEU A 338 -1.37 13.76 -6.48
N ILE A 339 -0.52 14.60 -7.09
CA ILE A 339 -0.41 16.03 -6.74
C ILE A 339 -1.78 16.72 -6.87
N ASN A 340 -2.51 16.49 -7.97
CA ASN A 340 -3.84 17.07 -8.19
C ASN A 340 -4.87 16.57 -7.16
N LYS A 341 -4.80 15.30 -6.71
CA LYS A 341 -5.65 14.78 -5.61
C LYS A 341 -5.34 15.50 -4.29
N LEU A 342 -4.06 15.61 -3.90
CA LEU A 342 -3.64 16.28 -2.67
C LEU A 342 -4.03 17.77 -2.66
N ILE A 343 -3.93 18.46 -3.80
CA ILE A 343 -4.41 19.85 -3.95
C ILE A 343 -5.93 19.94 -3.73
N ASN A 344 -6.72 19.03 -4.31
CA ASN A 344 -8.17 19.00 -4.15
C ASN A 344 -8.60 18.69 -2.71
N GLU A 345 -7.89 17.80 -2.00
CA GLU A 345 -8.16 17.53 -0.58
C GLU A 345 -7.78 18.71 0.32
N ARG A 346 -6.63 19.34 0.06
CA ARG A 346 -6.24 20.59 0.73
C ARG A 346 -7.31 21.67 0.56
N GLN A 347 -7.83 21.88 -0.66
CA GLN A 347 -8.90 22.85 -0.91
C GLN A 347 -10.18 22.53 -0.14
N LYS A 348 -10.61 21.26 -0.11
CA LYS A 348 -11.77 20.82 0.71
C LYS A 348 -11.56 21.10 2.20
N LEU A 349 -10.36 20.85 2.72
CA LEU A 349 -10.01 21.11 4.13
C LEU A 349 -9.94 22.61 4.44
N GLU A 350 -9.38 23.42 3.54
CA GLU A 350 -9.35 24.89 3.67
C GLU A 350 -10.79 25.47 3.65
N SER A 351 -11.65 25.05 2.70
CA SER A 351 -13.07 25.44 2.69
C SER A 351 -13.83 25.01 3.94
N ARG A 352 -13.59 23.79 4.45
CA ARG A 352 -14.21 23.29 5.69
C ARG A 352 -13.77 24.10 6.91
N ASN A 353 -12.49 24.47 7.00
CA ASN A 353 -12.00 25.35 8.06
C ASN A 353 -12.66 26.73 7.98
N THR A 354 -12.70 27.37 6.79
CA THR A 354 -13.38 28.67 6.63
C THR A 354 -14.85 28.61 7.05
N TYR A 355 -15.59 27.55 6.70
CA TYR A 355 -16.96 27.36 7.16
C TYR A 355 -17.08 27.20 8.68
N LEU A 356 -16.17 26.44 9.31
CA LEU A 356 -16.17 26.26 10.77
C LEU A 356 -15.79 27.55 11.50
N GLU A 357 -14.82 28.30 11.01
CA GLU A 357 -14.43 29.61 11.55
C GLU A 357 -15.55 30.63 11.42
N GLN A 358 -16.20 30.72 10.26
CA GLN A 358 -17.40 31.56 10.08
C GLN A 358 -18.56 31.13 10.99
N LYS A 359 -18.76 29.82 11.21
CA LYS A 359 -19.82 29.29 12.09
C LYS A 359 -19.56 29.56 13.58
N ILE A 360 -18.29 29.73 13.97
CA ILE A 360 -17.89 30.16 15.32
C ILE A 360 -17.99 31.68 15.44
N LEU A 361 -17.55 32.44 14.43
CA LEU A 361 -17.48 33.91 14.46
C LEU A 361 -18.85 34.58 14.29
N ASN A 362 -19.71 34.04 13.43
CA ASN A 362 -21.05 34.56 13.15
C ASN A 362 -22.12 34.01 14.13
N ARG A 363 -21.72 33.43 15.26
CA ARG A 363 -22.66 32.93 16.27
C ARG A 363 -23.20 34.11 17.09
N PRO A 364 -24.51 34.43 17.04
CA PRO A 364 -24.97 35.73 17.53
C PRO A 364 -24.82 35.91 19.05
N GLU A 365 -24.17 37.01 19.46
CA GLU A 365 -24.14 37.44 20.87
C GLU A 365 -25.55 37.82 21.39
N SER A 366 -26.49 38.10 20.49
CA SER A 366 -27.89 38.41 20.80
C SER A 366 -28.68 37.27 21.45
N MET A 367 -28.15 36.04 21.53
CA MET A 367 -28.76 34.98 22.35
C MET A 367 -28.65 35.21 23.87
N GLN A 368 -27.99 36.28 24.34
CA GLN A 368 -28.01 36.67 25.76
C GLN A 368 -29.34 37.30 26.24
N GLN A 369 -30.31 37.58 25.37
CA GLN A 369 -31.57 38.26 25.75
C GLN A 369 -32.84 37.38 25.77
N VAL A 370 -32.75 36.07 25.49
CA VAL A 370 -33.88 35.13 25.67
C VAL A 370 -33.58 34.21 26.84
N GLY A 371 -34.49 34.19 27.83
CA GLY A 371 -34.26 33.61 29.16
C GLY A 371 -34.16 32.09 29.27
N GLU A 372 -34.05 31.35 28.17
CA GLU A 372 -33.89 29.90 28.18
C GLU A 372 -32.41 29.52 28.25
N ARG A 373 -31.98 28.94 29.39
CA ARG A 373 -30.60 28.50 29.61
C ARG A 373 -30.26 27.23 28.83
N VAL A 374 -30.17 27.33 27.51
CA VAL A 374 -29.46 26.33 26.69
C VAL A 374 -27.97 26.43 27.03
N SER A 375 -27.54 25.67 28.04
CA SER A 375 -26.16 25.60 28.47
C SER A 375 -25.33 24.90 27.39
N VAL A 376 -24.81 25.69 26.45
CA VAL A 376 -23.90 25.20 25.42
C VAL A 376 -22.59 24.80 26.08
N ASP A 377 -22.33 23.50 26.12
CA ASP A 377 -21.17 22.93 26.81
C ASP A 377 -19.84 23.59 26.35
N PRO A 378 -19.08 24.23 27.26
CA PRO A 378 -17.75 24.75 26.96
C PRO A 378 -16.76 23.69 26.45
N GLN A 379 -16.96 22.41 26.80
CA GLN A 379 -16.16 21.30 26.28
C GLN A 379 -16.32 21.19 24.76
N LEU A 380 -17.56 21.20 24.25
CA LEU A 380 -17.84 21.10 22.81
C LEU A 380 -17.19 22.23 21.99
N ILE A 381 -17.14 23.45 22.55
CA ILE A 381 -16.47 24.59 21.92
C ILE A 381 -14.94 24.39 21.91
N ASN A 382 -14.37 23.86 22.99
CA ASN A 382 -12.95 23.55 23.06
C ASN A 382 -12.54 22.36 22.17
N GLU A 383 -13.39 21.35 22.02
CA GLU A 383 -13.19 20.27 21.05
C GLU A 383 -13.23 20.76 19.61
N GLN A 384 -14.17 21.64 19.26
CA GLN A 384 -14.21 22.27 17.93
C GLN A 384 -12.96 23.10 17.65
N LYS A 385 -12.45 23.85 18.64
CA LYS A 385 -11.16 24.55 18.54
C LYS A 385 -9.97 23.57 18.39
N LYS A 386 -9.95 22.45 19.13
CA LYS A 386 -8.92 21.40 19.01
C LYS A 386 -8.96 20.73 17.62
N LEU A 387 -10.15 20.51 17.07
CA LEU A 387 -10.36 19.95 15.73
C LEU A 387 -9.84 20.91 14.63
N ILE A 388 -10.19 22.20 14.69
CA ILE A 388 -9.69 23.21 13.75
C ILE A 388 -8.17 23.34 13.84
N LEU A 389 -7.59 23.33 15.05
CA LEU A 389 -6.14 23.38 15.23
C LEU A 389 -5.44 22.16 14.61
N ASN A 390 -5.96 20.95 14.84
CA ASN A 390 -5.44 19.74 14.19
C ASN A 390 -5.57 19.82 12.66
N GLN A 391 -6.71 20.28 12.14
CA GLN A 391 -6.92 20.45 10.70
C GLN A 391 -5.96 21.48 10.08
N LYS A 392 -5.61 22.55 10.80
CA LYS A 392 -4.58 23.51 10.37
C LYS A 392 -3.17 22.90 10.33
N ILE A 393 -2.83 22.04 11.30
CA ILE A 393 -1.56 21.28 11.29
C ILE A 393 -1.51 20.35 10.07
N THR A 394 -2.55 19.54 9.84
CA THR A 394 -2.60 18.64 8.66
C THR A 394 -2.57 19.38 7.32
N ILE A 395 -3.21 20.55 7.21
CA ILE A 395 -3.08 21.41 6.02
C ILE A 395 -1.64 21.92 5.83
N GLN A 396 -0.89 22.17 6.91
CA GLN A 396 0.51 22.60 6.83
C GLN A 396 1.46 21.44 6.49
N GLU A 397 1.22 20.24 7.04
CA GLU A 397 1.92 19.00 6.68
C GLU A 397 1.74 18.69 5.19
N LEU A 398 0.50 18.67 4.69
CA LEU A 398 0.18 18.48 3.27
C LEU A 398 0.81 19.55 2.36
N LYS A 399 0.93 20.81 2.82
CA LYS A 399 1.61 21.87 2.05
C LYS A 399 3.09 21.58 1.85
N GLU A 400 3.77 21.13 2.89
CA GLU A 400 5.20 20.82 2.81
C GLU A 400 5.47 19.49 2.08
N GLU A 401 4.57 18.50 2.20
CA GLU A 401 4.63 17.26 1.39
C GLU A 401 4.45 17.55 -0.11
N ILE A 402 3.43 18.34 -0.50
CA ILE A 402 3.23 18.76 -1.90
C ILE A 402 4.49 19.48 -2.44
N LYS A 403 5.08 20.36 -1.63
CA LYS A 403 6.31 21.10 -1.98
C LYS A 403 7.53 20.18 -2.14
N GLN A 404 7.70 19.18 -1.28
CA GLN A 404 8.76 18.16 -1.43
C GLN A 404 8.53 17.26 -2.65
N LEU A 405 7.29 16.86 -2.93
CA LEU A 405 6.94 16.09 -4.13
C LEU A 405 7.17 16.89 -5.41
N GLN A 406 6.88 18.20 -5.40
CA GLN A 406 7.20 19.11 -6.51
C GLN A 406 8.70 19.24 -6.74
N SER A 407 9.49 19.45 -5.68
CA SER A 407 10.97 19.52 -5.77
C SER A 407 11.53 18.24 -6.40
N ARG A 408 11.21 17.06 -5.83
CA ARG A 408 11.66 15.75 -6.33
C ARG A 408 11.19 15.45 -7.76
N THR A 409 10.04 16.00 -8.18
CA THR A 409 9.54 15.83 -9.55
C THR A 409 10.31 16.73 -10.52
N ASN A 410 10.62 17.98 -10.14
CA ASN A 410 11.45 18.87 -10.93
C ASN A 410 12.89 18.33 -11.06
N GLU A 411 13.50 17.90 -9.95
CA GLU A 411 14.82 17.27 -9.92
C GLU A 411 14.89 16.04 -10.84
N ALA A 412 13.85 15.20 -10.85
CA ALA A 412 13.76 14.05 -11.75
C ALA A 412 13.61 14.46 -13.24
N ILE A 413 12.79 15.48 -13.52
CA ILE A 413 12.61 16.03 -14.88
C ILE A 413 13.92 16.66 -15.39
N GLU A 414 14.65 17.38 -14.54
CA GLU A 414 15.95 17.98 -14.91
C GLU A 414 17.01 16.89 -15.18
N ALA A 415 17.06 15.85 -14.35
CA ALA A 415 17.93 14.69 -14.57
C ALA A 415 17.59 13.92 -15.87
N GLU A 416 16.30 13.68 -16.14
CA GLU A 416 15.85 13.01 -17.37
C GLU A 416 16.13 13.87 -18.61
N ASN A 417 15.89 15.18 -18.56
CA ASN A 417 16.24 16.10 -19.64
C ASN A 417 17.76 16.17 -19.89
N ALA A 418 18.59 16.18 -18.84
CA ALA A 418 20.04 16.15 -18.97
C ALA A 418 20.53 14.84 -19.63
N GLN A 419 19.97 13.69 -19.23
CA GLN A 419 20.26 12.41 -19.85
C GLN A 419 19.85 12.38 -21.33
N LEU A 420 18.62 12.82 -21.64
CA LEU A 420 18.08 12.93 -22.99
C LEU A 420 18.97 13.83 -23.87
N HIS A 421 19.42 14.96 -23.36
CA HIS A 421 20.30 15.88 -24.08
C HIS A 421 21.69 15.25 -24.33
N SER A 422 22.23 14.47 -23.38
CA SER A 422 23.45 13.70 -23.57
C SER A 422 23.28 12.65 -24.69
N ASP A 423 22.15 11.95 -24.73
CA ASP A 423 21.92 10.89 -25.70
C ASP A 423 21.59 11.44 -27.09
N ILE A 424 20.82 12.53 -27.20
CA ILE A 424 20.64 13.29 -28.45
C ILE A 424 22.00 13.75 -28.99
N THR A 425 22.91 14.20 -28.11
CA THR A 425 24.27 14.61 -28.53
C THR A 425 25.08 13.43 -29.06
N LYS A 426 25.03 12.25 -28.40
CA LYS A 426 25.66 11.01 -28.90
C LYS A 426 25.09 10.59 -30.25
N TRP A 427 23.77 10.63 -30.42
CA TRP A 427 23.11 10.33 -31.70
C TRP A 427 23.48 11.31 -32.80
N LYS A 428 23.59 12.61 -32.50
CA LYS A 428 24.02 13.64 -33.46
C LYS A 428 25.46 13.42 -33.92
N MET A 429 26.39 13.15 -33.01
CA MET A 429 27.77 12.81 -33.37
C MET A 429 27.83 11.54 -34.25
N LYS A 430 27.03 10.52 -33.92
CA LYS A 430 26.96 9.27 -34.70
C LYS A 430 26.37 9.49 -36.10
N ALA A 431 25.34 10.33 -36.22
CA ALA A 431 24.77 10.72 -37.51
C ALA A 431 25.79 11.47 -38.37
N GLN A 432 26.50 12.46 -37.81
CA GLN A 432 27.56 13.19 -38.51
C GLN A 432 28.72 12.27 -38.95
N SER A 433 29.03 11.23 -38.18
CA SER A 433 30.00 10.20 -38.59
C SER A 433 29.53 9.42 -39.83
N PHE A 434 28.25 9.03 -39.88
CA PHE A 434 27.68 8.35 -41.05
C PHE A 434 27.51 9.27 -42.26
N GLU A 435 27.16 10.55 -42.07
CA GLU A 435 27.12 11.55 -43.14
C GLU A 435 28.51 11.73 -43.76
N LYS A 436 29.55 11.81 -42.94
CA LYS A 436 30.93 11.87 -43.41
C LYS A 436 31.33 10.60 -44.17
N GLU A 437 31.08 9.42 -43.61
CA GLU A 437 31.38 8.14 -44.27
C GLU A 437 30.65 7.99 -45.62
N ALA A 438 29.40 8.46 -45.72
CA ALA A 438 28.66 8.50 -46.98
C ALA A 438 29.22 9.53 -47.98
N LEU A 439 29.71 10.68 -47.50
CA LEU A 439 30.36 11.69 -48.34
C LEU A 439 31.70 11.18 -48.88
N ASP A 440 32.51 10.56 -48.03
CA ASP A 440 33.81 9.97 -48.39
C ASP A 440 33.63 8.85 -49.43
N LYS A 441 32.66 7.94 -49.24
CA LYS A 441 32.29 6.92 -50.25
C LYS A 441 31.77 7.51 -51.55
N LYS A 442 31.00 8.62 -51.49
CA LYS A 442 30.54 9.32 -52.69
C LYS A 442 31.69 10.00 -53.44
N LEU A 443 32.70 10.51 -52.72
CA LEU A 443 33.93 11.06 -53.29
C LEU A 443 34.76 9.95 -53.95
N GLU A 444 34.90 8.80 -53.31
CA GLU A 444 35.59 7.61 -53.83
C GLU A 444 34.94 7.11 -55.14
N ILE A 445 33.61 6.96 -55.17
CA ILE A 445 32.85 6.58 -56.38
C ILE A 445 33.06 7.62 -57.50
N SER A 446 33.05 8.91 -57.16
CA SER A 446 33.31 10.00 -58.12
C SER A 446 34.72 9.92 -58.70
N LEU A 447 35.74 9.78 -57.84
CA LEU A 447 37.14 9.60 -58.24
C LEU A 447 37.33 8.37 -59.13
N MET A 448 36.77 7.22 -58.74
CA MET A 448 36.83 5.98 -59.54
C MET A 448 36.11 6.11 -60.88
N SER A 449 35.01 6.86 -60.96
CA SER A 449 34.36 7.18 -62.23
C SER A 449 35.24 8.07 -63.12
N SER A 450 35.89 9.09 -62.54
CA SER A 450 36.79 10.01 -63.24
C SER A 450 38.05 9.29 -63.76
N ILE A 451 38.61 8.38 -62.96
CA ILE A 451 39.73 7.51 -63.34
C ILE A 451 39.33 6.62 -64.51
N LYS A 452 38.17 5.93 -64.44
CA LYS A 452 37.64 5.14 -65.58
C LYS A 452 37.43 5.99 -66.83
N THR A 453 36.89 7.21 -66.71
CA THR A 453 36.70 8.13 -67.85
C THR A 453 38.03 8.59 -68.45
N LYS A 454 39.07 8.81 -67.64
CA LYS A 454 40.43 9.14 -68.14
C LYS A 454 41.10 7.93 -68.79
N GLN A 455 40.98 6.74 -68.19
CA GLN A 455 41.46 5.48 -68.78
C GLN A 455 40.78 5.17 -70.12
N ALA A 456 39.48 5.45 -70.26
CA ALA A 456 38.77 5.32 -71.53
C ALA A 456 39.21 6.32 -72.63
N ARG A 457 39.90 7.41 -72.27
CA ARG A 457 40.44 8.41 -73.22
C ARG A 457 41.91 8.16 -73.62
N LEU A 458 42.66 7.40 -72.82
CA LEU A 458 44.07 7.08 -73.08
C LEU A 458 44.36 6.37 -74.42
N PRO A 459 43.47 5.53 -75.00
CA PRO A 459 43.71 4.91 -76.32
C PRO A 459 43.83 5.90 -77.49
N VAL A 460 43.46 7.17 -77.32
CA VAL A 460 43.44 8.18 -78.39
C VAL A 460 44.77 8.98 -78.47
N LEU A 461 45.71 8.75 -77.55
CA LEU A 461 47.05 9.39 -77.53
C LEU A 461 48.19 8.37 -77.61
N SER A 462 47.93 7.24 -78.30
CA SER A 462 48.94 6.24 -78.67
C SER A 462 48.98 5.98 -80.20
N LYS A 463 48.58 7.02 -80.95
CA LYS A 463 48.78 7.23 -82.39
C LYS A 463 49.06 8.72 -82.59
#